data_AF-A0A965EMV8-F1
#
_entry.id   AF-A0A965EMV8-F1
#
_cell.length_a   1.000
_cell.length_b   1.000
_cell.length_c   1.000
_cell.angle_alpha   90.00
_cell.angle_beta   90.00
_cell.angle_gamma   90.00
#
_symmetry.space_group_name_H-M   'P 1'
#
loop_
_entity.id
_entity.type
_entity.pdbx_description
1 polymer ?
#
loop_
_entity_poly.entity_id
_entity_poly.type
_entity_poly.pdbx_seq_one_letter_code
_entity_poly.pdbx_strand_id
1 'polypeptide(L)'
;KLAAIRSNVERGRAANWGAATDQVFQTGPAVSLNIREDIAVQLDWLVAEAPQYLLTHPSNLKALLRLAAERRITLPGLRQVRSFGEVLSTETVNHCREVWGVGVADIYSSEEIGVIAFQCEQGRYHVQAENILLEILDESGMPLPVGQLGRVVITTLHNFAMPLIRYELGDYAARGEACPCGRGLPVLERIVGRRRNMLRLPDGSQHWPSFPETRWSEIGTIEQVQVVQTALDRVVLRVVVAQPLSAQEEEQLRQTFADMLCFPHTIVVEEVAAIPRQANAKFEDFVSELG
;
A
#
# COMPACT_ATOMS: atom_id res chain seq x y z
N LYS A 1 -13.96 -18.74 -5.66
CA LYS A 1 -12.61 -18.76 -6.29
C LYS A 1 -11.82 -17.55 -5.83
N LEU A 2 -10.56 -17.73 -5.42
CA LEU A 2 -9.63 -16.63 -5.10
C LEU A 2 -8.71 -16.38 -6.30
N ALA A 3 -8.55 -15.13 -6.72
CA ALA A 3 -7.51 -14.70 -7.64
C ALA A 3 -6.42 -13.95 -6.87
N ALA A 4 -5.16 -14.26 -7.14
CA ALA A 4 -4.02 -13.54 -6.59
C ALA A 4 -3.15 -12.98 -7.72
N ILE A 5 -2.98 -11.66 -7.75
CA ILE A 5 -2.04 -10.98 -8.63
C ILE A 5 -0.94 -10.37 -7.75
N ARG A 6 0.22 -11.02 -7.73
CA ARG A 6 1.34 -10.65 -6.85
C ARG A 6 2.70 -10.97 -7.45
N SER A 7 3.76 -10.50 -6.81
CA SER A 7 5.13 -10.93 -7.12
C SER A 7 5.39 -12.37 -6.69
N ASN A 8 6.43 -12.98 -7.24
CA ASN A 8 6.92 -14.31 -6.88
C ASN A 8 5.87 -15.44 -6.99
N VAL A 9 4.93 -15.31 -7.94
CA VAL A 9 4.04 -16.39 -8.35
C VAL A 9 4.12 -16.60 -9.85
N GLU A 10 4.04 -17.86 -10.27
CA GLU A 10 3.79 -18.21 -11.66
C GLU A 10 2.29 -18.25 -11.93
N ARG A 11 1.92 -18.16 -13.21
CA ARG A 11 0.53 -18.36 -13.62
C ARG A 11 0.14 -19.79 -13.29
N GLY A 12 -0.86 -19.95 -12.45
CA GLY A 12 -1.16 -21.26 -11.87
C GLY A 12 -2.55 -21.38 -11.31
N ARG A 13 -2.90 -22.61 -10.95
CA ARG A 13 -4.21 -22.97 -10.40
C ARG A 13 -4.04 -23.99 -9.30
N ALA A 14 -4.76 -23.80 -8.21
CA ALA A 14 -4.79 -24.70 -7.06
C ALA A 14 -6.23 -25.04 -6.69
N ALA A 15 -6.43 -26.21 -6.08
CA ALA A 15 -7.74 -26.69 -5.64
C ALA A 15 -8.26 -25.93 -4.40
N ASN A 16 -7.36 -25.31 -3.64
CA ASN A 16 -7.60 -24.61 -2.38
C ASN A 16 -6.79 -23.30 -2.32
N TRP A 17 -6.93 -22.54 -1.23
CA TRP A 17 -6.25 -21.25 -1.02
C TRP A 17 -4.85 -21.39 -0.39
N GLY A 18 -4.27 -22.59 -0.43
CA GLY A 18 -2.94 -22.89 0.08
C GLY A 18 -2.94 -23.46 1.51
N ALA A 19 -1.79 -24.02 1.87
CA ALA A 19 -1.61 -24.86 3.06
C ALA A 19 -2.04 -24.18 4.37
N ALA A 20 -1.82 -22.87 4.52
CA ALA A 20 -2.17 -22.13 5.73
C ALA A 20 -3.68 -22.12 6.03
N THR A 21 -4.52 -22.29 5.00
CA THR A 21 -5.99 -22.31 5.17
C THR A 21 -6.58 -23.70 5.04
N ASP A 22 -6.01 -24.54 4.18
CA ASP A 22 -6.52 -25.87 3.85
C ASP A 22 -6.49 -26.85 5.03
N GLN A 23 -5.61 -26.61 6.01
CA GLN A 23 -5.52 -27.43 7.23
C GLN A 23 -6.71 -27.22 8.19
N VAL A 24 -7.41 -26.09 8.08
CA VAL A 24 -8.44 -25.67 9.04
C VAL A 24 -9.80 -25.48 8.38
N PHE A 25 -9.82 -25.06 7.11
CA PHE A 25 -11.04 -24.78 6.36
C PHE A 25 -11.00 -25.42 4.98
N GLN A 26 -12.13 -26.00 4.56
CA GLN A 26 -12.34 -26.35 3.17
C GLN A 26 -12.59 -25.07 2.37
N THR A 27 -11.62 -24.70 1.53
CA THR A 27 -11.69 -23.49 0.70
C THR A 27 -12.05 -23.84 -0.76
N GLY A 28 -12.26 -22.81 -1.58
CA GLY A 28 -12.49 -22.98 -3.01
C GLY A 28 -11.19 -22.96 -3.83
N PRO A 29 -11.26 -23.06 -5.16
CA PRO A 29 -10.07 -22.99 -6.00
C PRO A 29 -9.40 -21.61 -5.92
N ALA A 30 -8.09 -21.60 -6.12
CA ALA A 30 -7.29 -20.40 -6.28
C ALA A 30 -6.62 -20.37 -7.66
N VAL A 31 -6.45 -19.16 -8.19
CA VAL A 31 -5.71 -18.88 -9.42
C VAL A 31 -4.71 -17.76 -9.16
N SER A 32 -3.53 -17.85 -9.75
CA SER A 32 -2.48 -16.86 -9.62
C SER A 32 -2.04 -16.32 -10.97
N LEU A 33 -1.68 -15.04 -10.99
CA LEU A 33 -1.02 -14.39 -12.11
C LEU A 33 0.13 -13.53 -11.57
N ASN A 34 1.23 -13.48 -12.32
CA ASN A 34 2.34 -12.62 -11.95
C ASN A 34 1.95 -11.15 -12.16
N ILE A 35 2.24 -10.29 -11.18
CA ILE A 35 1.98 -8.84 -11.27
C ILE A 35 2.77 -8.13 -12.39
N ARG A 36 3.83 -8.74 -12.92
CA ARG A 36 4.63 -8.17 -14.01
C ARG A 36 3.97 -8.30 -15.39
N GLU A 37 2.88 -9.06 -15.49
CA GLU A 37 2.08 -9.09 -16.71
C GLU A 37 1.49 -7.70 -16.98
N ASP A 38 1.31 -7.36 -18.25
CA ASP A 38 0.69 -6.09 -18.64
C ASP A 38 -0.68 -5.91 -17.99
N ILE A 39 -1.01 -4.67 -17.61
CA ILE A 39 -2.23 -4.39 -16.85
C ILE A 39 -3.51 -4.76 -17.62
N ALA A 40 -3.50 -4.67 -18.95
CA ALA A 40 -4.62 -5.14 -19.77
C ALA A 40 -4.72 -6.66 -19.76
N VAL A 41 -3.60 -7.37 -19.85
CA VAL A 41 -3.56 -8.84 -19.74
C VAL A 41 -4.10 -9.29 -18.37
N GLN A 42 -3.72 -8.60 -17.30
CA GLN A 42 -4.23 -8.87 -15.97
C GLN A 42 -5.76 -8.68 -15.87
N LEU A 43 -6.29 -7.57 -16.41
CA LEU A 43 -7.72 -7.28 -16.38
C LEU A 43 -8.52 -8.30 -17.19
N ASP A 44 -8.08 -8.60 -18.41
CA ASP A 44 -8.72 -9.59 -19.27
C ASP A 44 -8.71 -10.98 -18.63
N TRP A 45 -7.62 -11.33 -17.94
CA TRP A 45 -7.53 -12.56 -17.14
C TRP A 45 -8.50 -12.58 -15.96
N LEU A 46 -8.67 -11.46 -15.23
CA LEU A 46 -9.65 -11.37 -14.13
C LEU A 46 -11.08 -11.59 -14.64
N VAL A 47 -11.43 -11.02 -15.79
CA VAL A 47 -12.73 -11.22 -16.42
C VAL A 47 -12.93 -12.69 -16.77
N ALA A 48 -11.94 -13.34 -17.39
CA ALA A 48 -12.01 -14.75 -17.76
C ALA A 48 -12.11 -15.68 -16.53
N GLU A 49 -11.41 -15.37 -15.43
CA GLU A 49 -11.45 -16.19 -14.22
C GLU A 49 -12.69 -15.93 -13.36
N ALA A 50 -13.34 -14.77 -13.47
CA ALA A 50 -14.50 -14.37 -12.67
C ALA A 50 -14.36 -14.74 -11.17
N PRO A 51 -13.32 -14.24 -10.47
CA PRO A 51 -13.07 -14.59 -9.08
C PRO A 51 -14.08 -13.94 -8.14
N GLN A 52 -14.23 -14.53 -6.95
CA GLN A 52 -15.02 -13.94 -5.87
C GLN A 52 -14.19 -13.08 -4.92
N TYR A 53 -12.88 -13.32 -4.89
CA TYR A 53 -11.93 -12.58 -4.07
C TYR A 53 -10.70 -12.26 -4.92
N LEU A 54 -10.19 -11.04 -4.80
CA LEU A 54 -8.95 -10.62 -5.44
C LEU A 54 -7.94 -10.26 -4.35
N LEU A 55 -6.73 -10.80 -4.41
CA LEU A 55 -5.59 -10.40 -3.60
C LEU A 55 -4.56 -9.71 -4.50
N THR A 56 -4.25 -8.44 -4.25
CA THR A 56 -3.26 -7.69 -5.05
C THR A 56 -2.67 -6.51 -4.28
N HIS A 57 -1.69 -5.80 -4.85
CA HIS A 57 -1.12 -4.60 -4.24
C HIS A 57 -1.99 -3.36 -4.51
N PRO A 58 -2.08 -2.38 -3.60
CA PRO A 58 -2.82 -1.12 -3.81
C PRO A 58 -2.53 -0.42 -5.13
N SER A 59 -1.27 -0.25 -5.51
CA SER A 59 -0.90 0.39 -6.78
C SER A 59 -1.34 -0.42 -8.01
N ASN A 60 -1.36 -1.75 -7.92
CA ASN A 60 -1.86 -2.60 -9.00
C ASN A 60 -3.39 -2.54 -9.10
N LEU A 61 -4.08 -2.55 -7.95
CA LEU A 61 -5.52 -2.35 -7.89
C LEU A 61 -5.91 -1.02 -8.54
N LYS A 62 -5.20 0.06 -8.21
CA LYS A 62 -5.42 1.38 -8.81
C LYS A 62 -5.32 1.35 -10.33
N ALA A 63 -4.27 0.73 -10.88
CA ALA A 63 -4.08 0.60 -12.33
C ALA A 63 -5.19 -0.25 -13.00
N LEU A 64 -5.58 -1.36 -12.36
CA LEU A 64 -6.69 -2.20 -12.82
C LEU A 64 -8.02 -1.44 -12.85
N LEU A 65 -8.30 -0.65 -11.80
CA LEU A 65 -9.54 0.12 -11.68
C LEU A 65 -9.62 1.22 -12.73
N ARG A 66 -8.53 1.95 -12.97
CA ARG A 66 -8.45 2.96 -14.04
C ARG A 66 -8.77 2.35 -15.39
N LEU A 67 -8.09 1.26 -15.76
CA LEU A 67 -8.35 0.59 -17.03
C LEU A 67 -9.76 -0.01 -17.11
N ALA A 68 -10.26 -0.57 -16.00
CA ALA A 68 -11.61 -1.11 -15.95
C ALA A 68 -12.67 -0.02 -16.12
N ALA A 69 -12.49 1.17 -15.54
CA ALA A 69 -13.36 2.32 -15.73
C ALA A 69 -13.35 2.78 -17.20
N GLU A 70 -12.17 2.93 -17.80
CA GLU A 70 -11.99 3.30 -19.21
C GLU A 70 -12.69 2.31 -20.15
N ARG A 71 -12.56 1.00 -19.90
CA ARG A 71 -13.18 -0.07 -20.68
C ARG A 71 -14.61 -0.41 -20.27
N ARG A 72 -15.15 0.25 -19.23
CA ARG A 72 -16.45 -0.04 -18.61
C ARG A 72 -16.62 -1.52 -18.22
N ILE A 73 -15.56 -2.13 -17.70
CA ILE A 73 -15.53 -3.52 -17.25
C ILE A 73 -15.93 -3.59 -15.78
N THR A 74 -16.91 -4.44 -15.49
CA THR A 74 -17.33 -4.78 -14.12
C THR A 74 -17.02 -6.25 -13.82
N LEU A 75 -16.89 -6.58 -12.52
CA LEU A 75 -16.65 -7.94 -12.04
C LEU A 75 -17.83 -8.38 -11.14
N PRO A 76 -18.99 -8.75 -11.69
CA PRO A 76 -20.22 -8.97 -10.91
C PRO A 76 -20.12 -10.13 -9.90
N GLY A 77 -19.19 -11.06 -10.09
CA GLY A 77 -18.94 -12.15 -9.15
C GLY A 77 -18.01 -11.79 -7.98
N LEU A 78 -17.33 -10.64 -8.06
CA LEU A 78 -16.36 -10.20 -7.06
C LEU A 78 -17.10 -9.76 -5.78
N ARG A 79 -16.61 -10.22 -4.63
CA ARG A 79 -17.20 -9.91 -3.31
C ARG A 79 -16.33 -9.01 -2.46
N GLN A 80 -15.01 -9.13 -2.60
CA GLN A 80 -14.05 -8.36 -1.81
C GLN A 80 -12.70 -8.34 -2.52
N VAL A 81 -12.02 -7.20 -2.44
CA VAL A 81 -10.59 -7.09 -2.75
C VAL A 81 -9.81 -7.07 -1.44
N ARG A 82 -8.65 -7.72 -1.43
CA ARG A 82 -7.68 -7.69 -0.34
C ARG A 82 -6.39 -7.07 -0.82
N SER A 83 -5.88 -6.11 -0.06
CA SER A 83 -4.59 -5.49 -0.32
C SER A 83 -3.54 -5.92 0.67
N PHE A 84 -2.28 -5.78 0.29
CA PHE A 84 -1.14 -6.02 1.16
C PHE A 84 0.12 -5.31 0.64
N GLY A 85 1.07 -5.10 1.55
CA GLY A 85 2.45 -4.76 1.21
C GLY A 85 2.72 -3.30 0.82
N GLU A 86 1.71 -2.49 0.54
CA GLU A 86 1.81 -1.04 0.30
C GLU A 86 0.72 -0.32 1.12
N VAL A 87 0.82 1.00 1.26
CA VAL A 87 -0.21 1.80 1.94
C VAL A 87 -1.45 1.87 1.06
N LEU A 88 -2.61 1.48 1.60
CA LEU A 88 -3.89 1.58 0.92
C LEU A 88 -4.49 2.98 1.10
N SER A 89 -4.66 3.72 0.00
CA SER A 89 -5.30 5.04 0.03
C SER A 89 -6.83 4.94 0.05
N THR A 90 -7.49 5.86 0.77
CA THR A 90 -8.96 6.01 0.78
C THR A 90 -9.52 6.22 -0.63
N GLU A 91 -8.78 6.91 -1.49
CA GLU A 91 -9.10 7.12 -2.90
C GLU A 91 -9.21 5.80 -3.66
N THR A 92 -8.22 4.91 -3.52
CA THR A 92 -8.26 3.57 -4.13
C THR A 92 -9.46 2.76 -3.64
N VAL A 93 -9.79 2.86 -2.35
CA VAL A 93 -10.96 2.18 -1.78
C VAL A 93 -12.27 2.71 -2.38
N ASN A 94 -12.40 4.02 -2.49
CA ASN A 94 -13.60 4.65 -3.05
C ASN A 94 -13.75 4.33 -4.54
N HIS A 95 -12.66 4.41 -5.31
CA HIS A 95 -12.65 4.06 -6.72
C HIS A 95 -13.00 2.58 -6.94
N CYS A 96 -12.54 1.68 -6.06
CA CYS A 96 -12.93 0.26 -6.11
C CYS A 96 -14.43 0.06 -5.90
N ARG A 97 -15.04 0.81 -4.96
CA ARG A 97 -16.49 0.79 -4.74
C ARG A 97 -17.25 1.34 -5.93
N GLU A 98 -16.75 2.39 -6.57
CA GLU A 98 -17.38 3.00 -7.74
C GLU A 98 -17.36 2.06 -8.96
N VAL A 99 -16.21 1.50 -9.31
CA VAL A 99 -16.04 0.71 -10.54
C VAL A 99 -16.57 -0.72 -10.38
N TRP A 100 -16.32 -1.36 -9.24
CA TRP A 100 -16.66 -2.78 -9.03
C TRP A 100 -17.70 -3.03 -7.94
N GLY A 101 -18.16 -2.01 -7.21
CA GLY A 101 -19.19 -2.17 -6.18
C GLY A 101 -18.72 -2.90 -4.92
N VAL A 102 -17.40 -3.07 -4.73
CA VAL A 102 -16.84 -3.86 -3.62
C VAL A 102 -15.89 -3.04 -2.75
N GLY A 103 -15.81 -3.40 -1.47
CA GLY A 103 -14.82 -2.84 -0.55
C GLY A 103 -13.45 -3.51 -0.68
N VAL A 104 -12.43 -2.80 -0.18
CA VAL A 104 -11.06 -3.31 -0.03
C VAL A 104 -10.81 -3.54 1.46
N ALA A 105 -10.24 -4.69 1.80
CA ALA A 105 -9.78 -5.00 3.16
C ALA A 105 -8.26 -5.18 3.15
N ASP A 106 -7.56 -4.39 3.97
CA ASP A 106 -6.11 -4.38 3.97
C ASP A 106 -5.48 -5.40 4.92
N ILE A 107 -4.27 -5.84 4.58
CA ILE A 107 -3.46 -6.79 5.35
C ILE A 107 -2.12 -6.14 5.66
N TYR A 108 -1.85 -5.92 6.95
CA TYR A 108 -0.55 -5.47 7.41
C TYR A 108 0.37 -6.68 7.66
N SER A 109 1.52 -6.70 6.99
CA SER A 109 2.44 -7.84 7.00
C SER A 109 3.86 -7.44 6.65
N SER A 110 4.83 -8.24 7.09
CA SER A 110 6.23 -8.19 6.64
C SER A 110 6.75 -9.58 6.24
N GLU A 111 7.91 -9.64 5.59
CA GLU A 111 8.50 -10.94 5.22
C GLU A 111 9.02 -11.71 6.44
N GLU A 112 9.56 -10.99 7.42
CA GLU A 112 10.18 -11.54 8.62
C GLU A 112 9.14 -12.00 9.66
N ILE A 113 7.97 -11.35 9.70
CA ILE A 113 6.91 -11.60 10.68
C ILE A 113 5.75 -12.40 10.08
N GLY A 114 5.48 -12.27 8.78
CA GLY A 114 4.24 -12.74 8.16
C GLY A 114 3.10 -11.75 8.39
N VAL A 115 1.88 -12.25 8.61
CA VAL A 115 0.70 -11.40 8.85
C VAL A 115 0.74 -10.83 10.26
N ILE A 116 0.68 -9.50 10.35
CA ILE A 116 0.69 -8.74 11.60
C ILE A 116 -0.74 -8.37 12.01
N ALA A 117 -1.53 -7.84 11.08
CA ALA A 117 -2.90 -7.43 11.36
C ALA A 117 -3.82 -7.49 10.13
N PHE A 118 -5.11 -7.70 10.37
CA PHE A 118 -6.17 -7.65 9.35
C PHE A 118 -7.09 -6.46 9.57
N GLN A 119 -7.40 -5.72 8.51
CA GLN A 119 -8.40 -4.67 8.56
C GLN A 119 -9.81 -5.27 8.63
N CYS A 120 -10.63 -4.81 9.57
CA CYS A 120 -12.04 -5.17 9.68
C CYS A 120 -12.95 -4.21 8.91
N GLU A 121 -14.25 -4.48 8.98
CA GLU A 121 -15.32 -3.73 8.32
C GLU A 121 -15.45 -2.28 8.83
N GLN A 122 -14.88 -1.99 10.00
CA GLN A 122 -14.81 -0.66 10.62
C GLN A 122 -13.54 0.12 10.20
N GLY A 123 -12.73 -0.42 9.28
CA GLY A 123 -11.49 0.19 8.81
C GLY A 123 -10.31 0.07 9.80
N ARG A 124 -10.51 -0.57 10.95
CA ARG A 124 -9.48 -0.78 11.99
C ARG A 124 -8.72 -2.09 11.79
N TYR A 125 -7.45 -2.10 12.15
CA TYR A 125 -6.56 -3.26 11.99
C TYR A 125 -6.49 -4.07 13.29
N HIS A 126 -6.86 -5.34 13.24
CA HIS A 126 -6.77 -6.26 14.37
C HIS A 126 -5.46 -7.03 14.34
N VAL A 127 -4.62 -6.78 15.34
CA VAL A 127 -3.34 -7.45 15.52
C VAL A 127 -3.58 -8.93 15.79
N GLN A 128 -2.85 -9.81 15.09
CA GLN A 128 -2.88 -11.26 15.31
C GLN A 128 -2.09 -11.60 16.59
N ALA A 129 -2.59 -11.14 17.73
CA ALA A 129 -1.92 -11.19 19.04
C ALA A 129 -1.69 -12.62 19.56
N GLU A 130 -2.35 -13.61 18.96
CA GLU A 130 -2.07 -15.03 19.15
C GLU A 130 -0.67 -15.43 18.64
N ASN A 131 -0.13 -14.72 17.64
CA ASN A 131 1.15 -15.04 17.00
C ASN A 131 2.29 -14.09 17.35
N ILE A 132 1.95 -12.87 17.77
CA ILE A 132 2.91 -11.79 18.00
C ILE A 132 2.53 -10.94 19.22
N LEU A 133 3.54 -10.40 19.88
CA LEU A 133 3.38 -9.25 20.76
C LEU A 133 3.79 -8.00 19.98
N LEU A 134 2.86 -7.05 19.80
CA LEU A 134 3.09 -5.79 19.11
C LEU A 134 3.06 -4.63 20.11
N GLU A 135 4.11 -3.82 20.07
CA GLU A 135 4.28 -2.61 20.86
C GLU A 135 4.37 -1.39 19.92
N ILE A 136 3.73 -0.29 20.32
CA ILE A 136 3.93 1.02 19.69
C ILE A 136 4.71 1.87 20.68
N LEU A 137 5.95 2.18 20.33
CA LEU A 137 6.92 2.80 21.24
C LEU A 137 7.35 4.19 20.77
N ASP A 138 7.63 5.08 21.71
CA ASP A 138 8.32 6.34 21.45
C ASP A 138 9.84 6.14 21.21
N GLU A 139 10.58 7.22 20.97
CA GLU A 139 12.05 7.15 20.78
C GLU A 139 12.80 6.67 22.03
N SER A 140 12.23 6.83 23.24
CA SER A 140 12.83 6.34 24.49
C SER A 140 12.54 4.85 24.75
N GLY A 141 11.73 4.21 23.91
CA GLY A 141 11.34 2.81 24.05
C GLY A 141 10.16 2.57 24.99
N MET A 142 9.42 3.63 25.33
CA MET A 142 8.25 3.56 26.19
C MET A 142 6.95 3.41 25.38
N PRO A 143 5.98 2.61 25.87
CA PRO A 143 4.70 2.44 25.18
C PRO A 143 3.92 3.75 25.09
N LEU A 144 3.41 4.03 23.88
CA LEU A 144 2.56 5.18 23.63
C LEU A 144 1.08 4.89 23.90
N PRO A 145 0.31 5.92 24.31
CA PRO A 145 -1.14 5.82 24.47
C PRO A 145 -1.85 5.71 23.11
N VAL A 146 -3.16 5.45 23.15
CA VAL A 146 -4.03 5.38 21.96
C VAL A 146 -3.94 6.68 21.14
N GLY A 147 -3.96 6.53 19.81
CA GLY A 147 -3.92 7.62 18.83
C GLY A 147 -2.53 8.20 18.58
N GLN A 148 -1.56 8.00 19.48
CA GLN A 148 -0.20 8.49 19.30
C GLN A 148 0.61 7.61 18.35
N LEU A 149 1.36 8.27 17.47
CA LEU A 149 2.16 7.63 16.45
C LEU A 149 3.52 7.23 17.02
N GLY A 150 3.93 5.98 16.82
CA GLY A 150 5.23 5.50 17.26
C GLY A 150 5.75 4.35 16.42
N ARG A 151 6.96 3.91 16.77
CA ARG A 151 7.66 2.80 16.12
C ARG A 151 6.94 1.50 16.40
N VAL A 152 6.76 0.69 15.36
CA VAL A 152 6.22 -0.67 15.48
C VAL A 152 7.34 -1.61 15.89
N VAL A 153 7.21 -2.19 17.09
CA VAL A 153 8.16 -3.17 17.64
C VAL A 153 7.43 -4.48 17.89
N ILE A 154 7.98 -5.58 17.40
CA ILE A 154 7.31 -6.88 17.38
C ILE A 154 8.18 -7.96 18.03
N THR A 155 7.55 -8.81 18.84
CA THR A 155 8.11 -10.09 19.28
C THR A 155 7.29 -11.23 18.69
N THR A 156 7.93 -12.16 17.98
CA THR A 156 7.26 -13.36 17.43
C THR A 156 7.14 -14.44 18.50
N LEU A 157 5.95 -15.06 18.61
CA LEU A 157 5.67 -16.07 19.64
C LEU A 157 5.78 -17.51 19.11
N HIS A 158 5.64 -17.69 17.80
CA HIS A 158 5.60 -19.01 17.15
C HIS A 158 6.62 -19.19 16.00
N ASN A 159 7.58 -18.27 15.83
CA ASN A 159 8.67 -18.41 14.85
C ASN A 159 9.91 -19.05 15.52
N PHE A 160 9.90 -20.37 15.68
CA PHE A 160 11.01 -21.10 16.33
C PHE A 160 12.26 -21.22 15.47
N ALA A 161 12.15 -21.05 14.14
CA ALA A 161 13.28 -21.09 13.24
C ALA A 161 14.11 -19.79 13.32
N MET A 162 13.44 -18.64 13.44
CA MET A 162 14.06 -17.33 13.61
C MET A 162 13.28 -16.49 14.64
N PRO A 163 13.48 -16.72 15.94
CA PRO A 163 12.82 -15.93 16.97
C PRO A 163 13.23 -14.47 16.89
N LEU A 164 12.25 -13.58 16.85
CA LEU A 164 12.46 -12.13 16.81
C LEU A 164 11.91 -11.55 18.10
N ILE A 165 12.77 -10.93 18.91
CA ILE A 165 12.42 -10.36 20.21
C ILE A 165 12.62 -8.86 20.14
N ARG A 166 11.54 -8.11 20.37
CA ARG A 166 11.50 -6.64 20.25
C ARG A 166 12.17 -6.13 18.97
N TYR A 167 11.88 -6.80 17.86
CA TYR A 167 12.36 -6.42 16.53
C TYR A 167 11.66 -5.14 16.08
N GLU A 168 12.44 -4.10 15.79
CA GLU A 168 11.92 -2.86 15.22
C GLU A 168 11.70 -3.04 13.72
N LEU A 169 10.44 -2.94 13.30
CA LEU A 169 10.05 -3.20 11.92
C LEU A 169 10.42 -2.05 10.96
N GLY A 170 10.71 -0.86 11.50
CA GLY A 170 10.97 0.36 10.73
C GLY A 170 9.69 1.08 10.24
N ASP A 171 8.52 0.56 10.60
CA ASP A 171 7.21 1.14 10.32
C ASP A 171 6.71 1.97 11.51
N TYR A 172 5.83 2.94 11.22
CA TYR A 172 5.12 3.72 12.23
C TYR A 172 3.61 3.50 12.16
N ALA A 173 3.01 3.29 13.32
CA ALA A 173 1.58 3.08 13.47
C ALA A 173 1.06 3.71 14.77
N ALA A 174 -0.26 3.87 14.85
CA ALA A 174 -0.93 4.33 16.06
C ALA A 174 -1.87 3.26 16.60
N ARG A 175 -1.85 3.06 17.91
CA ARG A 175 -2.81 2.19 18.60
C ARG A 175 -4.21 2.77 18.48
N GLY A 176 -5.19 1.93 18.27
CA GLY A 176 -6.61 2.30 18.29
C GLY A 176 -7.31 1.87 19.57
N GLU A 177 -8.48 2.47 19.80
CA GLU A 177 -9.43 2.01 20.80
C GLU A 177 -10.00 0.62 20.45
N ALA A 178 -10.65 0.00 21.44
CA ALA A 178 -11.44 -1.22 21.23
C ALA A 178 -12.42 -1.04 20.06
N CYS A 179 -12.47 -2.04 19.17
CA CYS A 179 -13.21 -1.94 17.93
C CYS A 179 -14.70 -2.27 18.12
N PRO A 180 -15.63 -1.46 17.55
CA PRO A 180 -17.06 -1.76 17.61
C PRO A 180 -17.46 -3.00 16.80
N CYS A 181 -16.55 -3.62 16.03
CA CYS A 181 -16.81 -4.89 15.36
C CYS A 181 -16.93 -6.08 16.33
N GLY A 182 -16.62 -5.89 17.62
CA GLY A 182 -16.75 -6.91 18.66
C GLY A 182 -15.56 -7.85 18.81
N ARG A 183 -14.56 -7.79 17.92
CA ARG A 183 -13.31 -8.55 18.06
C ARG A 183 -12.48 -7.96 19.21
N GLY A 184 -12.11 -8.80 20.19
CA GLY A 184 -11.34 -8.42 21.38
C GLY A 184 -9.82 -8.32 21.18
N LEU A 185 -9.33 -8.39 19.94
CA LEU A 185 -7.90 -8.30 19.63
C LEU A 185 -7.40 -6.84 19.74
N PRO A 186 -6.11 -6.61 20.07
CA PRO A 186 -5.50 -5.30 20.01
C PRO A 186 -5.68 -4.63 18.64
N VAL A 187 -5.79 -3.31 18.65
CA VAL A 187 -6.16 -2.54 17.46
C VAL A 187 -5.05 -1.55 17.09
N LEU A 188 -4.74 -1.48 15.79
CA LEU A 188 -4.10 -0.33 15.18
C LEU A 188 -5.15 0.48 14.42
N GLU A 189 -5.17 1.79 14.66
CA GLU A 189 -6.11 2.71 13.99
C GLU A 189 -5.59 3.12 12.60
N ARG A 190 -4.27 3.32 12.50
CA ARG A 190 -3.61 3.66 11.22
C ARG A 190 -2.18 3.16 11.20
N ILE A 191 -1.72 2.84 10.00
CA ILE A 191 -0.34 2.52 9.65
C ILE A 191 0.08 3.61 8.67
N VAL A 192 1.12 4.38 9.01
CA VAL A 192 1.47 5.59 8.26
C VAL A 192 2.51 5.30 7.19
N GLY A 193 3.43 4.37 7.47
CA GLY A 193 4.47 3.96 6.52
C GLY A 193 5.81 3.76 7.20
N ARG A 194 6.88 3.74 6.39
CA ARG A 194 8.25 3.51 6.86
C ARG A 194 8.91 4.79 7.34
N ARG A 195 9.75 4.70 8.37
CA ARG A 195 10.61 5.82 8.84
C ARG A 195 11.46 6.40 7.71
N ARG A 196 12.04 5.52 6.88
CA ARG A 196 12.89 5.92 5.75
C ARG A 196 12.14 6.70 4.66
N ASN A 197 10.81 6.65 4.67
CA ASN A 197 9.95 7.35 3.73
C ASN A 197 9.47 8.71 4.30
N MET A 198 10.11 9.24 5.34
CA MET A 198 9.84 10.59 5.82
C MET A 198 10.63 11.61 5.02
N LEU A 199 9.97 12.68 4.60
CA LEU A 199 10.62 13.87 4.06
C LEU A 199 11.38 14.55 5.21
N ARG A 200 12.65 14.91 4.99
CA ARG A 200 13.49 15.60 5.98
C ARG A 200 13.81 17.00 5.49
N LEU A 201 13.48 18.04 6.24
CA LEU A 201 13.76 19.42 5.87
C LEU A 201 15.11 19.91 6.43
N PRO A 202 15.72 20.98 5.88
CA PRO A 202 16.98 21.52 6.38
C PRO A 202 16.93 22.01 7.83
N ASP A 203 15.73 22.36 8.32
CA ASP A 203 15.49 22.74 9.72
C ASP A 203 15.46 21.54 10.69
N GLY A 204 15.60 20.31 10.18
CA GLY A 204 15.60 19.07 10.94
C GLY A 204 14.20 18.48 11.17
N SER A 205 13.13 19.16 10.77
CA SER A 205 11.77 18.63 10.85
C SER A 205 11.57 17.46 9.86
N GLN A 206 10.69 16.54 10.23
CA GLN A 206 10.42 15.34 9.46
C GLN A 206 8.93 15.03 9.49
N HIS A 207 8.39 14.61 8.34
CA HIS A 207 7.00 14.17 8.25
C HIS A 207 6.82 13.17 7.11
N TRP A 208 5.77 12.35 7.18
CA TRP A 208 5.37 11.52 6.05
C TRP A 208 4.67 12.39 5.01
N PRO A 209 5.23 12.50 3.79
CA PRO A 209 4.58 13.27 2.75
C PRO A 209 3.28 12.57 2.32
N SER A 210 2.31 13.38 1.89
CA SER A 210 1.05 12.89 1.34
C SER A 210 0.72 13.66 0.07
N PHE A 211 0.50 12.94 -1.03
CA PHE A 211 0.22 13.50 -2.36
C PHE A 211 -1.07 12.87 -2.92
N PRO A 212 -2.25 13.22 -2.37
CA PRO A 212 -3.53 12.72 -2.87
C PRO A 212 -3.67 13.04 -4.37
N GLU A 213 -4.06 12.05 -5.17
CA GLU A 213 -4.05 12.17 -6.63
C GLU A 213 -5.01 13.25 -7.13
N THR A 214 -6.14 13.45 -6.44
CA THR A 214 -7.08 14.56 -6.70
C THR A 214 -6.46 15.96 -6.77
N ARG A 215 -5.25 16.17 -6.22
CA ARG A 215 -4.58 17.49 -6.28
C ARG A 215 -3.77 17.70 -7.54
N TRP A 216 -3.37 16.64 -8.24
CA TRP A 216 -2.51 16.71 -9.42
C TRP A 216 -3.05 15.97 -10.64
N SER A 217 -4.11 15.15 -10.50
CA SER A 217 -4.69 14.35 -11.58
C SER A 217 -5.26 15.16 -12.74
N GLU A 218 -5.61 16.41 -12.51
CA GLU A 218 -6.12 17.33 -13.53
C GLU A 218 -4.99 18.12 -14.25
N ILE A 219 -3.74 17.94 -13.80
CA ILE A 219 -2.57 18.61 -14.39
C ILE A 219 -2.03 17.74 -15.52
N GLY A 220 -2.26 18.17 -16.76
CA GLY A 220 -1.78 17.48 -17.96
C GLY A 220 -2.24 16.02 -18.05
N THR A 221 -1.38 15.17 -18.59
CA THR A 221 -1.68 13.75 -18.83
C THR A 221 -0.83 12.83 -17.97
N ILE A 222 -0.69 13.18 -16.69
CA ILE A 222 0.15 12.44 -15.74
C ILE A 222 -0.51 11.10 -15.39
N GLU A 223 0.24 10.02 -15.61
CA GLU A 223 -0.18 8.66 -15.31
C GLU A 223 0.37 8.17 -13.97
N GLN A 224 1.59 8.61 -13.63
CA GLN A 224 2.28 8.17 -12.42
C GLN A 224 3.26 9.25 -11.95
N VAL A 225 3.36 9.43 -10.64
CA VAL A 225 4.32 10.34 -10.00
C VAL A 225 5.10 9.58 -8.92
N GLN A 226 6.41 9.80 -8.85
CA GLN A 226 7.25 9.43 -7.72
C GLN A 226 8.03 10.66 -7.24
N VAL A 227 7.97 10.91 -5.94
CA VAL A 227 8.69 11.98 -5.27
C VAL A 227 10.00 11.42 -4.72
N VAL A 228 11.14 11.96 -5.16
CA VAL A 228 12.47 11.52 -4.73
C VAL A 228 13.19 12.66 -4.03
N GLN A 229 13.43 12.52 -2.73
CA GLN A 229 14.27 13.45 -2.00
C GLN A 229 15.75 13.11 -2.24
N THR A 230 16.46 13.99 -2.95
CA THR A 230 17.90 13.80 -3.29
C THR A 230 18.84 14.62 -2.40
N ALA A 231 18.32 15.70 -1.80
CA ALA A 231 19.01 16.50 -0.77
C ALA A 231 17.98 17.05 0.23
N LEU A 232 18.42 17.58 1.37
CA LEU A 232 17.51 18.20 2.35
C LEU A 232 16.69 19.35 1.74
N ASP A 233 17.26 20.06 0.76
CA ASP A 233 16.68 21.19 0.04
C ASP A 233 16.38 20.88 -1.44
N ARG A 234 16.38 19.60 -1.83
CA ARG A 234 16.08 19.19 -3.21
C ARG A 234 15.22 17.93 -3.32
N VAL A 235 14.12 18.07 -4.05
CA VAL A 235 13.19 17.00 -4.45
C VAL A 235 13.12 16.92 -5.98
N VAL A 236 13.04 15.69 -6.50
CA VAL A 236 12.78 15.39 -7.91
C VAL A 236 11.42 14.71 -8.03
N LEU A 237 10.54 15.23 -8.87
CA LEU A 237 9.28 14.61 -9.25
C LEU A 237 9.50 13.83 -10.54
N ARG A 238 9.63 12.51 -10.45
CA ARG A 238 9.64 11.65 -11.63
C ARG A 238 8.19 11.46 -12.08
N VAL A 239 7.89 11.82 -13.32
CA VAL A 239 6.53 11.73 -13.86
C VAL A 239 6.49 10.89 -15.12
N VAL A 240 5.51 9.99 -15.20
CA VAL A 240 5.14 9.29 -16.44
C VAL A 240 3.93 10.02 -17.00
N VAL A 241 4.01 10.42 -18.27
CA VAL A 241 2.99 11.21 -18.95
C VAL A 241 2.61 10.58 -20.28
N ALA A 242 1.34 10.64 -20.65
CA ALA A 242 0.90 10.19 -21.97
C ALA A 242 1.34 11.16 -23.08
N GLN A 243 1.46 12.44 -22.74
CA GLN A 243 1.89 13.54 -23.60
C GLN A 243 2.84 14.46 -22.81
N PRO A 244 3.91 14.99 -23.44
CA PRO A 244 4.83 15.91 -22.77
C PRO A 244 4.10 17.08 -22.12
N LEU A 245 4.52 17.47 -20.92
CA LEU A 245 3.92 18.59 -20.21
C LEU A 245 4.32 19.91 -20.86
N SER A 246 3.38 20.84 -20.92
CA SER A 246 3.69 22.23 -21.19
C SER A 246 4.44 22.86 -20.02
N ALA A 247 5.17 23.95 -20.27
CA ALA A 247 5.86 24.69 -19.21
C ALA A 247 4.90 25.20 -18.11
N GLN A 248 3.63 25.45 -18.46
CA GLN A 248 2.61 25.85 -17.49
C GLN A 248 2.19 24.68 -16.59
N GLU A 249 1.99 23.49 -17.16
CA GLU A 249 1.64 22.29 -16.39
C GLU A 249 2.79 21.85 -15.51
N GLU A 250 4.03 21.93 -15.99
CA GLU A 250 5.23 21.63 -15.19
C GLU A 250 5.30 22.56 -13.97
N GLU A 251 5.08 23.87 -14.15
CA GLU A 251 5.10 24.83 -13.06
C GLU A 251 3.93 24.65 -12.09
N GLN A 252 2.74 24.37 -12.60
CA GLN A 252 1.58 24.06 -11.76
C GLN A 252 1.82 22.81 -10.92
N LEU A 253 2.43 21.77 -11.51
CA LEU A 253 2.81 20.56 -10.79
C LEU A 253 3.84 20.87 -9.71
N ARG A 254 4.89 21.63 -10.04
CA ARG A 254 5.94 22.05 -9.11
C ARG A 254 5.34 22.76 -7.89
N GLN A 255 4.47 23.74 -8.11
CA GLN A 255 3.82 24.49 -7.04
C GLN A 255 2.89 23.60 -6.21
N THR A 256 2.11 22.73 -6.86
CA THR A 256 1.20 21.80 -6.17
C THR A 256 1.97 20.89 -5.22
N PHE A 257 3.10 20.34 -5.65
CA PHE A 257 3.95 19.50 -4.80
C PHE A 257 4.72 20.31 -3.74
N ALA A 258 5.15 21.54 -4.04
CA ALA A 258 5.74 22.44 -3.02
C ALA A 258 4.78 22.63 -1.84
N ASP A 259 3.50 22.89 -2.15
CA ASP A 259 2.46 23.08 -1.14
C ASP A 259 2.15 21.80 -0.36
N MET A 260 1.98 20.66 -1.07
CA MET A 260 1.69 19.36 -0.44
C MET A 260 2.80 18.89 0.48
N LEU A 261 4.05 19.12 0.10
CA LEU A 261 5.24 18.71 0.86
C LEU A 261 5.66 19.75 1.91
N CYS A 262 5.02 20.92 1.94
CA CYS A 262 5.49 22.09 2.69
C CYS A 262 6.99 22.34 2.45
N PHE A 263 7.40 22.27 1.18
CA PHE A 263 8.79 22.23 0.75
C PHE A 263 9.14 23.50 -0.06
N PRO A 264 9.64 24.57 0.58
CA PRO A 264 9.90 25.85 -0.09
C PRO A 264 11.23 25.88 -0.86
N HIS A 265 11.83 24.71 -1.10
CA HIS A 265 13.14 24.58 -1.74
C HIS A 265 13.03 24.06 -3.18
N THR A 266 14.10 23.46 -3.69
CA THR A 266 14.20 23.12 -5.11
C THR A 266 13.37 21.88 -5.41
N ILE A 267 12.36 22.02 -6.27
CA ILE A 267 11.63 20.91 -6.88
C ILE A 267 11.95 20.87 -8.36
N VAL A 268 12.42 19.73 -8.85
CA VAL A 268 12.69 19.47 -10.27
C VAL A 268 11.66 18.49 -10.80
N VAL A 269 11.09 18.75 -11.98
CA VAL A 269 10.23 17.77 -12.68
C VAL A 269 11.09 17.03 -13.70
N GLU A 270 10.98 15.70 -13.70
CA GLU A 270 11.70 14.82 -14.62
C GLU A 270 10.68 13.88 -15.29
N GLU A 271 10.44 14.09 -16.59
CA GLU A 271 9.62 13.17 -17.39
C GLU A 271 10.43 11.89 -17.67
N VAL A 272 9.88 10.74 -17.28
CA VAL A 272 10.49 9.42 -17.44
C VAL A 272 9.56 8.47 -18.18
N ALA A 273 10.14 7.56 -18.97
CA ALA A 273 9.35 6.58 -19.72
C ALA A 273 8.60 5.59 -18.80
N ALA A 274 9.18 5.26 -17.64
CA ALA A 274 8.58 4.40 -16.63
C ALA A 274 9.26 4.61 -15.27
N ILE A 275 8.53 4.41 -14.18
CA ILE A 275 9.08 4.39 -12.82
C ILE A 275 9.21 2.93 -12.36
N PRO A 276 10.43 2.45 -12.06
CA PRO A 276 10.64 1.05 -11.71
C PRO A 276 9.99 0.70 -10.36
N ARG A 277 9.36 -0.47 -10.31
CA ARG A 277 8.92 -1.10 -9.06
C ARG A 277 10.12 -1.76 -8.37
N GLN A 278 10.05 -1.92 -7.05
CA GLN A 278 11.03 -2.70 -6.29
C GLN A 278 11.05 -4.16 -6.74
N ALA A 279 12.07 -4.93 -6.33
CA ALA A 279 12.22 -6.34 -6.69
C ALA A 279 10.97 -7.19 -6.34
N ASN A 280 10.30 -6.86 -5.23
CA ASN A 280 9.05 -7.47 -4.77
C ASN A 280 7.79 -6.90 -5.44
N ALA A 281 7.94 -6.13 -6.51
CA ALA A 281 6.91 -5.43 -7.28
C ALA A 281 6.17 -4.30 -6.53
N LYS A 282 6.63 -3.89 -5.35
CA LYS A 282 6.05 -2.73 -4.65
C LYS A 282 6.37 -1.43 -5.37
N PHE A 283 5.40 -0.53 -5.40
CA PHE A 283 5.61 0.86 -5.78
C PHE A 283 5.83 1.72 -4.53
N GLU A 284 6.90 2.52 -4.54
CA GLU A 284 7.13 3.57 -3.54
C GLU A 284 6.91 4.92 -4.23
N ASP A 285 5.95 5.64 -3.69
CA ASP A 285 5.48 6.93 -4.15
C ASP A 285 6.36 8.08 -3.62
N PHE A 286 6.97 7.90 -2.45
CA PHE A 286 8.07 8.70 -1.93
C PHE A 286 9.33 7.85 -1.63
N VAL A 287 10.48 8.34 -2.07
CA VAL A 287 11.81 7.76 -1.80
C VAL A 287 12.73 8.84 -1.24
N SER A 288 13.39 8.56 -0.11
CA SER A 288 14.49 9.38 0.38
C SER A 288 15.82 8.72 0.03
N GLU A 289 16.67 9.45 -0.70
CA GLU A 289 18.07 9.06 -0.95
C GLU A 289 19.02 9.65 0.10
N LEU A 290 18.46 10.29 1.14
CA LEU A 290 19.22 10.75 2.30
C LEU A 290 19.52 9.54 3.19
N GLY A 291 20.81 9.28 3.42
CA GLY A 291 21.31 8.22 4.30
C GLY A 291 20.78 8.27 5.73
#